data_AF-A0A2U3CKZ9-F1
#
_entry.id   AF-A0A2U3CKZ9-F1
#
_cell.length_a   1.000
_cell.length_b   1.000
_cell.length_c   1.000
_cell.angle_alpha   90.00
_cell.angle_beta   90.00
_cell.angle_gamma   90.00
#
_symmetry.space_group_name_H-M   'P 1'
#
loop_
_entity.id
_entity.type
_entity.pdbx_description
1 polymer ?
#
loop_
_entity_poly.entity_id
_entity_poly.type
_entity_poly.pdbx_seq_one_letter_code
_entity_poly.pdbx_strand_id
1 'polypeptide(L)' 'MQIIAKCPECGGLAKWNSPFYVCTVCGLALRRREYERMHDKQKEVVYDAQITENEQDNKKRRKERDYLDWFLGSKK' A
#
# COMPACT_ATOMS: atom_id res chain seq x y z
N MET A 1 2.98 -28.07 8.96
CA MET A 1 3.15 -26.61 8.79
C MET A 1 1.79 -26.02 8.44
N GLN A 2 1.09 -25.35 9.36
CA GLN A 2 -0.13 -24.60 8.99
C GLN A 2 0.30 -23.37 8.19
N ILE A 3 -0.28 -23.15 7.01
CA ILE A 3 -0.05 -21.91 6.25
C ILE A 3 -0.74 -20.79 7.00
N ILE A 4 0.05 -19.85 7.51
CA ILE A 4 -0.41 -18.66 8.22
C ILE A 4 -0.39 -17.50 7.23
N ALA A 5 -1.57 -16.97 6.91
CA ALA A 5 -1.75 -15.83 6.02
C ALA A 5 -2.15 -14.59 6.83
N LYS A 6 -1.98 -13.39 6.29
CA LYS A 6 -2.39 -12.15 6.97
C LYS A 6 -3.80 -11.78 6.54
N CYS A 7 -4.71 -11.59 7.48
CA CYS A 7 -6.07 -11.19 7.19
C CYS A 7 -6.06 -9.82 6.47
N PRO A 8 -6.70 -9.71 5.29
CA PRO A 8 -6.73 -8.45 4.55
C PRO A 8 -7.52 -7.36 5.29
N GLU A 9 -8.51 -7.71 6.11
CA GLU A 9 -9.39 -6.73 6.77
C GLU A 9 -8.77 -6.16 8.06
N CYS A 10 -8.27 -7.03 8.94
CA CYS A 10 -7.81 -6.63 10.28
C CYS A 10 -6.30 -6.74 10.49
N GLY A 11 -5.56 -7.26 9.51
CA GLY A 11 -4.13 -7.50 9.62
C GLY A 11 -3.73 -8.62 10.58
N GLY A 12 -4.70 -9.30 11.21
CA GLY A 12 -4.48 -10.45 12.09
C GLY A 12 -4.04 -11.72 11.34
N LEU A 13 -3.83 -12.81 12.07
CA LEU A 13 -3.43 -14.08 11.48
C LEU A 13 -4.65 -14.86 10.98
N ALA A 14 -4.54 -15.45 9.81
CA ALA A 14 -5.51 -16.37 9.23
C ALA A 14 -4.89 -17.76 9.08
N LYS A 15 -5.62 -18.77 9.54
CA LYS A 15 -5.21 -20.17 9.47
C LYS A 15 -5.90 -20.84 8.29
N TRP A 16 -5.16 -21.64 7.55
CA TRP A 16 -5.74 -22.50 6.52
C TRP A 16 -6.54 -23.65 7.15
N ASN A 17 -7.85 -23.65 6.88
CA ASN A 17 -8.78 -24.71 7.21
C ASN A 17 -9.55 -25.08 5.94
N SER A 18 -9.07 -26.10 5.22
CA SER A 18 -9.48 -26.42 3.85
C SER A 18 -11.01 -26.44 3.68
N PRO A 19 -11.59 -25.73 2.69
CA PRO A 19 -10.93 -24.96 1.63
C PRO A 19 -10.75 -23.44 1.91
N PHE A 20 -10.88 -23.00 3.16
CA PHE A 20 -10.92 -21.59 3.55
C PHE A 20 -9.69 -21.16 4.39
N TYR A 21 -9.31 -19.91 4.27
CA TYR A 21 -8.47 -19.20 5.25
C TYR A 21 -9.41 -18.53 6.25
N VAL A 22 -9.30 -18.87 7.53
CA VAL A 22 -10.14 -18.32 8.60
C VAL A 22 -9.28 -17.45 9.51
N CYS A 23 -9.65 -16.17 9.64
CA CYS A 23 -8.99 -15.25 10.56
C CYS A 23 -9.32 -15.57 12.02
N THR A 24 -8.32 -15.61 12.88
CA THR A 24 -8.49 -15.89 14.32
C THR A 24 -8.96 -14.67 15.11
N VAL A 25 -8.95 -13.47 14.52
CA VAL A 25 -9.29 -12.21 15.20
C VAL A 25 -10.69 -11.73 14.80
N CYS A 26 -10.94 -11.54 13.51
CA CYS A 26 -12.23 -11.04 13.02
C CYS A 26 -13.20 -12.14 12.53
N GLY A 27 -12.77 -13.40 12.48
CA GLY A 27 -13.60 -14.52 12.01
C GLY A 27 -13.81 -14.58 10.49
N LEU A 28 -13.16 -13.71 9.71
CA LEU A 28 -13.28 -13.68 8.25
C LEU A 28 -12.83 -15.01 7.63
N ALA A 29 -13.70 -15.63 6.83
CA ALA A 29 -13.42 -16.86 6.10
C ALA A 29 -13.37 -16.58 4.57
N LEU A 30 -12.24 -16.86 3.94
CA LEU A 30 -12.02 -16.60 2.51
C LEU A 30 -11.48 -17.84 1.81
N ARG A 31 -11.94 -18.14 0.59
CA ARG A 31 -11.22 -19.11 -0.25
C ARG A 31 -9.92 -18.52 -0.74
N ARG A 32 -8.99 -19.38 -1.17
CA ARG A 32 -7.69 -18.96 -1.73
C ARG A 32 -7.83 -17.87 -2.82
N ARG A 33 -8.72 -18.08 -3.80
CA ARG A 33 -8.98 -17.09 -4.87
C ARG A 33 -9.55 -15.76 -4.38
N GLU A 34 -10.28 -15.76 -3.27
CA GLU A 34 -10.84 -14.53 -2.70
C GLU A 34 -9.77 -13.77 -1.91
N TYR A 35 -8.95 -14.52 -1.16
CA TYR A 35 -7.79 -13.98 -0.47
C TYR A 35 -6.80 -13.32 -1.44
N GLU A 36 -6.44 -14.01 -2.53
CA GLU A 36 -5.54 -13.47 -3.57
C GLU A 36 -6.11 -12.17 -4.17
N ARG A 37 -7.39 -12.16 -4.57
CA ARG A 37 -8.04 -10.96 -5.12
C ARG A 37 -8.07 -9.78 -4.16
N MET A 38 -8.33 -10.00 -2.87
CA MET A 38 -8.33 -8.91 -1.88
C MET A 38 -6.92 -8.37 -1.67
N HIS A 39 -5.94 -9.27 -1.60
CA HIS A 39 -4.55 -8.90 -1.39
C HIS A 39 -3.97 -8.15 -2.60
N ASP A 40 -4.35 -8.53 -3.83
CA ASP A 40 -3.93 -7.83 -5.04
C ASP A 40 -4.52 -6.41 -5.11
N LYS A 41 -5.81 -6.26 -4.81
CA LYS A 41 -6.44 -4.92 -4.71
C LYS A 41 -5.77 -4.02 -3.69
N GLN A 42 -5.41 -4.57 -2.53
CA GLN A 42 -4.72 -3.81 -1.48
C GLN A 42 -3.33 -3.37 -1.93
N LYS A 43 -2.62 -4.21 -2.66
CA LYS A 43 -1.32 -3.85 -3.26
C LYS A 43 -1.47 -2.73 -4.29
N GLU A 44 -2.47 -2.79 -5.16
CA GLU A 44 -2.72 -1.73 -6.15
C GLU A 44 -2.96 -0.38 -5.47
N VAL A 45 -3.82 -0.33 -4.46
CA VAL A 45 -4.09 0.92 -3.71
C VAL A 45 -2.82 1.49 -3.07
N VAL A 46 -2.00 0.63 -2.46
CA VAL A 46 -0.73 1.07 -1.83
C VAL A 46 0.26 1.57 -2.88
N TYR A 47 0.36 0.87 -4.01
CA TYR A 47 1.25 1.25 -5.11
C TYR A 47 0.86 2.60 -5.72
N ASP A 48 -0.42 2.81 -6.00
CA ASP A 48 -0.94 4.06 -6.55
C ASP A 48 -0.75 5.24 -5.57
N ALA A 49 -0.95 5.00 -4.27
CA ALA A 49 -0.69 5.99 -3.23
C ALA A 49 0.79 6.39 -3.17
N GLN A 50 1.70 5.41 -3.25
CA GLN A 50 3.14 5.66 -3.25
C GLN A 50 3.61 6.43 -4.49
N ILE A 51 3.07 6.12 -5.68
CA ILE A 51 3.36 6.88 -6.89
C ILE A 51 2.93 8.33 -6.73
N THR A 52 1.70 8.55 -6.25
CA THR A 52 1.12 9.88 -6.08
C THR A 52 1.96 10.73 -5.11
N GLU A 53 2.40 10.15 -3.99
CA GLU A 53 3.23 10.83 -3.00
C GLU A 53 4.62 11.19 -3.57
N ASN A 54 5.24 10.28 -4.33
CA ASN A 54 6.53 10.50 -4.97
C ASN A 54 6.47 11.61 -6.04
N GLU A 55 5.37 11.67 -6.80
CA GLU A 55 5.15 12.69 -7.82
C GLU A 55 4.97 14.08 -7.19
N GLN A 56 4.25 14.15 -6.06
CA GLN A 56 4.07 15.38 -5.29
C GLN A 56 5.39 15.89 -4.69
N ASP A 57 6.21 15.02 -4.11
CA ASP A 57 7.52 15.39 -3.57
C ASP A 57 8.45 15.93 -4.66
N ASN A 58 8.50 15.26 -5.82
CA ASN A 58 9.25 15.73 -6.98
C ASN A 58 8.80 17.11 -7.47
N LYS A 59 7.48 17.34 -7.53
CA LYS A 59 6.92 18.63 -7.93
C LYS A 59 7.27 19.74 -6.94
N LYS A 60 7.27 19.45 -5.64
CA LYS A 60 7.68 20.40 -4.59
C LYS A 60 9.16 20.77 -4.74
N ARG A 61 10.04 19.79 -4.87
CA ARG A 61 11.48 20.01 -5.05
C ARG A 61 11.82 20.85 -6.28
N ARG A 62 11.09 20.65 -7.39
CA ARG A 62 11.24 21.48 -8.60
C ARG A 62 10.90 22.95 -8.32
N LYS A 63 9.73 23.21 -7.71
CA LYS A 63 9.31 24.58 -7.35
C LYS A 63 10.30 25.27 -6.41
N GLU A 64 10.84 24.55 -5.44
CA GLU A 64 11.84 25.09 -4.51
C GLU A 64 13.13 25.48 -5.24
N ARG A 65 13.60 24.64 -6.18
CA ARG A 65 14.76 24.95 -7.03
C ARG A 65 14.51 26.17 -7.91
N ASP A 66 13.36 26.22 -8.59
CA ASP A 66 13.01 27.32 -9.49
C ASP A 66 12.94 28.65 -8.73
N TYR A 67 12.36 28.63 -7.52
CA TYR A 67 12.32 29.80 -6.64
C TYR A 67 13.73 30.24 -6.20
N LEU A 68 14.58 29.28 -5.82
CA LEU A 68 15.95 29.56 -5.39
C LEU A 68 16.77 30.18 -6.53
N ASP A 69 16.61 29.65 -7.74
CA ASP A 69 17.31 30.12 -8.94
C ASP A 69 16.88 31.54 -9.31
N TRP A 70 15.57 31.83 -9.30
CA TRP A 70 15.06 33.19 -9.50
C TRP A 70 15.60 34.16 -8.44
N PHE A 71 15.59 33.78 -7.16
CA PHE A 71 16.03 34.64 -6.07
C PHE A 71 17.54 34.95 -6.13
N LEU A 72 18.36 33.96 -6.44
CA LEU A 72 19.81 34.13 -6.58
C LEU A 72 20.18 34.86 -7.88
N GLY A 73 19.47 34.60 -8.97
CA GLY A 73 19.63 35.30 -10.24
C GLY A 73 19.23 36.78 -10.15
N SER A 74 18.23 37.12 -9.33
CA SER A 74 17.80 38.50 -9.10
C SER A 74 18.74 39.32 -8.21
N LYS A 75 19.73 38.69 -7.56
CA LYS A 75 20.77 39.37 -6.77
C LYS A 75 22.03 39.72 -7.57
N LYS A 76 22.01 39.54 -8.89
CA LYS A 76 23.13 39.79 -9.78
C LYS A 76 22.92 41.02 -10.66
#